data_AF-F5YBH1-F1
#
_entry.id   AF-F5YBH1-F1
#
_cell.length_a   1.000
_cell.length_b   1.000
_cell.length_c   1.000
_cell.angle_alpha   90.00
_cell.angle_beta   90.00
_cell.angle_gamma   90.00
#
_symmetry.space_group_name_H-M   'P 1'
#
loop_
_entity.id
_entity.type
_entity.pdbx_description
1 polymer ?
#
loop_
_entity_poly.entity_id
_entity_poly.type
_entity_poly.pdbx_seq_one_letter_code
_entity_poly.pdbx_strand_id
1 'polypeptide(L)'
;MKTIQDYMTDPRILNDPGCDDILIREIHAARLKLQDETAGMTVQERCDYLNNKARDVLSSIGADPLLVSFPDGGKLRPRTVQSRTKEAVL
;
A
#
# COMPACT_ATOMS: atom_id res chain seq x y z
N MET A 1 5.10 -15.74 -14.47
CA MET A 1 4.99 -14.80 -13.33
C MET A 1 4.71 -15.62 -12.08
N LYS A 2 5.38 -15.37 -10.96
CA LYS A 2 5.16 -16.13 -9.72
C LYS A 2 3.77 -15.83 -9.13
N THR A 3 3.13 -16.84 -8.57
CA THR A 3 1.85 -16.74 -7.85
C THR A 3 2.06 -16.22 -6.42
N ILE A 4 0.98 -15.79 -5.76
CA ILE A 4 1.06 -15.43 -4.33
C ILE A 4 1.54 -16.62 -3.50
N GLN A 5 1.10 -17.84 -3.83
CA GLN A 5 1.52 -19.05 -3.14
C GLN A 5 3.04 -19.28 -3.25
N ASP A 6 3.63 -19.03 -4.43
CA ASP A 6 5.07 -19.11 -4.62
C ASP A 6 5.80 -18.11 -3.70
N TYR A 7 5.27 -16.90 -3.57
CA TYR A 7 5.82 -15.86 -2.70
C TYR A 7 5.65 -16.14 -1.21
N MET A 8 4.58 -16.82 -0.77
CA MET A 8 4.41 -17.19 0.64
C MET A 8 5.50 -18.14 1.16
N THR A 9 6.21 -18.81 0.26
CA THR A 9 7.37 -19.67 0.57
C THR A 9 8.71 -18.97 0.31
N ASP A 10 8.72 -17.69 -0.05
CA ASP A 10 9.93 -16.94 -0.31
C ASP A 10 10.73 -16.75 0.99
N PRO A 11 12.04 -17.05 1.02
CA PRO A 11 12.88 -16.85 2.21
C PRO A 11 12.85 -15.44 2.76
N ARG A 12 12.60 -14.42 1.93
CA ARG A 12 12.45 -13.02 2.36
C ARG A 12 11.25 -12.82 3.30
N ILE A 13 10.26 -13.71 3.23
CA ILE A 13 9.05 -13.68 4.06
C ILE A 13 9.16 -14.70 5.19
N LEU A 14 9.63 -15.91 4.90
CA LEU A 14 9.75 -16.97 5.92
C LEU A 14 10.75 -16.62 7.02
N ASN A 15 11.74 -15.79 6.72
CA ASN A 15 12.72 -15.32 7.70
C ASN A 15 12.27 -14.03 8.43
N ASP A 16 11.11 -13.47 8.10
CA ASP A 16 10.57 -12.29 8.77
C ASP A 16 9.85 -12.72 10.06
N PRO A 17 10.33 -12.30 11.25
CA PRO A 17 9.72 -12.67 12.53
C PRO A 17 8.29 -12.11 12.71
N GLY A 18 7.84 -11.19 11.86
CA GLY A 18 6.47 -10.70 11.84
C GLY A 18 5.49 -11.57 11.02
N CYS A 19 5.97 -12.59 10.31
CA CYS A 19 5.19 -13.38 9.35
C CYS A 19 4.74 -14.76 9.87
N ASP A 20 4.59 -14.92 11.18
CA ASP A 20 4.10 -16.15 11.80
C ASP A 20 2.61 -16.40 11.52
N ASP A 21 1.83 -15.34 11.32
CA ASP A 21 0.43 -15.40 10.92
C ASP A 21 0.30 -15.55 9.40
N ILE A 22 -0.55 -16.49 8.95
CA ILE A 22 -0.77 -16.80 7.54
C ILE A 22 -1.32 -15.61 6.73
N LEU A 23 -2.17 -14.78 7.34
CA LEU A 23 -2.73 -13.58 6.71
C LEU A 23 -1.65 -12.52 6.55
N ILE A 24 -0.80 -12.33 7.56
CA ILE A 24 0.33 -11.41 7.49
C ILE A 24 1.31 -11.87 6.41
N ARG A 25 1.55 -13.18 6.31
CA ARG A 25 2.39 -13.79 5.27
C ARG A 25 1.84 -13.57 3.88
N GLU A 26 0.53 -13.69 3.69
CA GLU A 26 -0.14 -13.44 2.41
C GLU A 26 -0.03 -11.96 1.99
N ILE A 27 -0.21 -11.02 2.93
CA ILE A 27 -0.01 -9.58 2.69
C ILE A 27 1.43 -9.30 2.26
N HIS A 28 2.41 -9.90 2.93
CA HIS A 28 3.82 -9.76 2.56
C HIS A 28 4.11 -10.37 1.18
N ALA A 29 3.49 -11.50 0.85
CA ALA A 29 3.63 -12.15 -0.46
C ALA A 29 3.07 -11.27 -1.58
N ALA A 30 1.90 -10.67 -1.37
CA ALA A 30 1.32 -9.72 -2.32
C ALA A 30 2.20 -8.48 -2.50
N ARG A 31 2.74 -7.94 -1.41
CA ARG A 31 3.66 -6.79 -1.46
C ARG A 31 4.94 -7.12 -2.23
N LEU A 32 5.55 -8.26 -1.94
CA LEU A 32 6.80 -8.69 -2.56
C LEU A 32 6.63 -8.95 -4.06
N LYS A 33 5.51 -9.54 -4.45
CA LYS A 33 5.11 -9.69 -5.85
C LYS A 33 5.03 -8.34 -6.57
N LEU A 34 4.35 -7.35 -5.98
CA LEU A 34 4.24 -6.01 -6.58
C LEU A 34 5.61 -5.31 -6.67
N GLN A 35 6.50 -5.53 -5.70
CA GLN A 35 7.86 -4.99 -5.74
C GLN A 35 8.68 -5.59 -6.87
N ASP A 36 8.65 -6.91 -7.03
CA ASP A 36 9.37 -7.61 -8.09
C ASP A 36 8.79 -7.23 -9.48
N GLU A 37 7.47 -7.14 -9.63
CA GLU A 37 6.81 -6.73 -10.88
C GLU A 37 7.11 -5.27 -11.29
N THR A 38 7.37 -4.39 -10.31
CA THR A 38 7.65 -2.97 -10.54
C THR A 38 9.13 -2.62 -10.38
N ALA A 39 10.00 -3.63 -10.36
CA ALA A 39 11.44 -3.43 -10.31
C ALA A 39 11.93 -2.81 -11.64
N GLY A 40 12.73 -1.75 -11.54
CA GLY A 40 13.25 -1.04 -12.72
C GLY A 40 12.30 -0.02 -13.35
N MET A 41 11.03 0.04 -12.93
CA MET A 41 10.10 1.10 -13.35
C MET A 41 10.47 2.45 -12.74
N THR A 42 10.27 3.52 -13.49
CA THR A 42 10.26 4.88 -12.96
C THR A 42 9.12 5.07 -11.95
N VAL A 43 9.17 6.16 -11.17
CA VAL A 43 8.10 6.48 -10.20
C VAL A 43 6.75 6.61 -10.90
N GLN A 44 6.71 7.25 -12.07
CA GLN A 44 5.47 7.45 -12.82
C GLN A 44 4.91 6.13 -13.34
N GLU A 45 5.75 5.30 -13.97
CA GLU A 45 5.33 3.98 -14.48
C GLU A 45 4.83 3.07 -13.35
N ARG A 46 5.48 3.10 -12.19
CA ARG A 46 5.03 2.36 -11.01
C ARG A 46 3.65 2.85 -10.54
N CYS A 47 3.43 4.15 -10.49
CA CYS A 47 2.12 4.72 -10.14
C CYS A 47 1.04 4.27 -11.12
N ASP A 48 1.31 4.36 -12.42
CA ASP A 48 0.35 3.98 -13.46
C ASP A 48 0.04 2.47 -13.41
N TYR A 49 1.07 1.64 -13.22
CA TYR A 49 0.91 0.19 -13.05
C TYR A 49 0.02 -0.16 -11.85
N LEU A 50 0.30 0.42 -10.68
CA LEU A 50 -0.45 0.15 -9.46
C LEU A 50 -1.90 0.66 -9.55
N ASN A 51 -2.12 1.83 -10.15
CA ASN A 51 -3.46 2.38 -10.38
C ASN A 51 -4.28 1.50 -11.32
N ASN A 52 -3.68 1.01 -12.40
CA ASN A 52 -4.37 0.12 -13.34
C ASN A 52 -4.70 -1.22 -12.67
N LYS A 53 -3.75 -1.84 -11.97
CA LYS A 53 -4.01 -3.09 -11.24
C LYS A 53 -5.08 -2.92 -10.17
N ALA A 54 -5.10 -1.79 -9.45
CA ALA A 54 -6.15 -1.49 -8.48
C ALA A 54 -7.53 -1.36 -9.16
N ARG A 55 -7.60 -0.70 -10.32
CA ARG A 55 -8.84 -0.60 -11.11
C ARG A 55 -9.34 -1.96 -11.58
N ASP A 56 -8.45 -2.81 -12.06
CA ASP A 56 -8.81 -4.17 -12.51
C ASP A 56 -9.37 -5.01 -11.35
N VAL A 57 -8.72 -4.95 -10.18
CA VAL A 57 -9.18 -5.66 -9.00
C VAL A 57 -10.53 -5.13 -8.52
N LEU A 58 -10.68 -3.81 -8.42
CA LEU A 58 -11.93 -3.20 -7.93
C LEU A 58 -13.09 -3.45 -8.90
N SER A 59 -12.86 -3.33 -10.21
CA SER A 59 -13.88 -3.63 -11.21
C SER A 59 -14.31 -5.10 -11.16
N SER A 60 -13.40 -6.04 -10.88
CA SER A 60 -13.72 -7.46 -10.73
C SER A 60 -14.66 -7.77 -9.56
N ILE A 61 -14.70 -6.90 -8.55
CA ILE A 61 -15.61 -7.02 -7.40
C ILE A 61 -16.80 -6.05 -7.48
N GLY A 62 -17.00 -5.40 -8.63
CA GLY A 62 -18.09 -4.45 -8.85
C GLY A 62 -17.93 -3.12 -8.10
N ALA A 63 -16.70 -2.75 -7.75
CA ALA A 63 -16.38 -1.48 -7.10
C ALA A 63 -15.67 -0.55 -8.10
N ASP A 64 -16.08 0.73 -8.11
CA ASP A 64 -15.40 1.75 -8.90
C ASP A 64 -14.41 2.53 -8.02
N PRO A 65 -13.11 2.57 -8.35
CA PRO A 65 -12.13 3.36 -7.61
C PRO A 65 -12.36 4.86 -7.77
N LEU A 66 -12.50 5.57 -6.64
CA LEU A 66 -12.34 7.02 -6.61
C LEU A 66 -10.83 7.34 -6.53
N LEU A 67 -10.21 7.68 -7.66
CA LEU A 67 -8.81 8.12 -7.67
C LEU A 67 -8.72 9.57 -7.17
N VAL A 68 -8.08 9.76 -6.02
CA VAL A 68 -7.83 11.09 -5.46
C VAL A 68 -6.47 11.58 -5.94
N SER A 69 -6.46 12.66 -6.72
CA SER A 69 -5.23 13.37 -7.06
C SER A 69 -4.91 14.34 -5.93
N PHE A 70 -3.75 14.17 -5.29
CA PHE A 70 -3.24 15.14 -4.32
C PHE A 70 -2.40 16.18 -5.07
N PRO A 71 -2.85 17.45 -5.17
CA PRO A 71 -2.09 18.50 -5.86
C PRO A 71 -0.70 18.74 -5.24
N ASP A 72 -0.50 18.34 -3.98
CA ASP A 72 0.74 18.54 -3.24
C ASP A 72 1.67 17.30 -3.23
N GLY A 73 1.37 16.28 -4.05
CA GLY A 73 2.19 15.05 -4.13
C GLY A 73 2.01 14.08 -2.96
N GLY A 74 0.81 14.02 -2.36
CA GLY A 74 0.46 12.97 -1.39
C GLY A 74 1.13 13.08 -0.01
N LYS A 75 1.69 14.23 0.35
CA LYS A 75 2.27 14.43 1.69
C LYS A 75 1.14 14.43 2.72
N LEU A 76 1.14 13.41 3.59
CA LEU A 76 0.33 13.42 4.82
C LEU A 76 0.80 14.60 5.67
N ARG A 77 0.01 15.68 5.71
CA ARG A 77 0.30 16.78 6.61
C ARG A 77 0.01 16.31 8.04
N PRO A 78 0.91 16.60 9.01
CA PRO A 78 0.62 16.35 10.41
C PRO A 78 -0.71 17.01 10.77
N ARG A 79 -1.59 16.29 11.45
CA ARG A 79 -2.84 16.85 11.98
C ARG A 79 -2.48 18.03 12.88
N THR A 80 -2.76 19.25 12.44
CA THR A 80 -2.62 20.44 13.28
C THR A 80 -3.60 20.30 14.43
N VAL A 81 -3.10 19.91 15.60
CA VAL A 81 -3.87 20.00 16.83
C VAL A 81 -4.03 21.49 17.11
N GLN A 82 -5.21 22.05 16.84
CA GLN A 82 -5.56 23.36 17.38
C GLN A 82 -5.47 23.25 18.90
N SER A 83 -4.39 23.78 19.46
CA SER A 83 -4.26 23.99 20.89
C SER A 83 -5.43 24.87 21.32
N ARG A 84 -6.43 24.28 21.99
CA ARG A 84 -7.43 25.04 22.73
C ARG A 84 -6.66 25.84 23.78
N THR A 85 -6.51 27.13 23.56
CA THR A 85 -6.10 28.08 24.59
C THR A 85 -7.11 27.93 25.72
N LYS A 86 -6.68 27.37 26.86
CA LYS A 86 -7.47 27.49 28.09
C LYS A 86 -7.34 28.94 28.52
N GLU A 87 -8.36 29.75 28.23
CA GLU A 87 -8.53 30.99 28.95
C GLU A 87 -8.72 30.62 30.43
N ALA A 88 -7.72 30.96 31.24
CA ALA A 88 -7.85 30.97 32.67
C ALA A 88 -8.72 32.16 33.04
N VAL A 89 -9.97 31.88 33.43
CA VAL A 89 -10.82 32.86 34.13
C VAL A 89 -10.49 32.72 35.60
N LEU A 90 -9.85 33.75 36.16
CA LEU A 90 -9.82 34.04 37.59
C LEU A 90 -11.08 34.81 37.97
#